data_AF-A0A516SD60-F1
#
_entry.id   AF-A0A516SD60-F1
#
_cell.length_a   1.000
_cell.length_b   1.000
_cell.length_c   1.000
_cell.angle_alpha   90.00
_cell.angle_beta   90.00
_cell.angle_gamma   90.00
#
_symmetry.space_group_name_H-M   'P 1'
#
loop_
_entity.id
_entity.type
_entity.pdbx_description
1 polymer ?
#
loop_
_entity_poly.entity_id
_entity_poly.type
_entity_poly.pdbx_seq_one_letter_code
_entity_poly.pdbx_strand_id
1 'polypeptide(L)' 'MMDQKQFTMLLAERAALQAMLAATPEEDVIDRGSFQAKLEEVECMLTQVVDVRAPAKTRLTSRGRPVVGTKEGE' A
#
# COMPACT_ATOMS: atom_id res chain seq x y z
N MET A 1 0.18 13.74 -0.03
CA MET A 1 0.43 12.72 -1.06
C MET A 1 1.85 12.23 -0.87
N MET A 2 2.04 10.94 -0.70
CA MET A 2 3.36 10.35 -0.46
C MET A 2 4.13 10.27 -1.79
N ASP A 3 5.37 10.75 -1.80
CA ASP A 3 6.22 10.75 -2.99
C ASP A 3 6.93 9.41 -3.24
N GLN A 4 7.44 9.22 -4.45
CA GLN A 4 8.05 7.94 -4.87
C GLN A 4 9.29 7.58 -4.06
N LYS A 5 10.05 8.58 -3.57
CA LYS A 5 11.21 8.36 -2.72
C LYS A 5 10.77 7.83 -1.36
N GLN A 6 9.79 8.47 -0.73
CA GLN A 6 9.22 7.99 0.53
C GLN A 6 8.68 6.55 0.40
N PHE A 7 8.00 6.23 -0.70
CA PHE A 7 7.49 4.87 -0.93
C PHE A 7 8.61 3.84 -0.99
N THR A 8 9.68 4.13 -1.72
CA THR A 8 10.86 3.24 -1.78
C THR A 8 11.54 3.12 -0.41
N MET A 9 11.59 4.19 0.38
CA MET A 9 12.14 4.14 1.75
C MET A 9 11.32 3.24 2.66
N LEU A 10 9.98 3.32 2.62
CA LEU A 10 9.13 2.42 3.40
C LEU A 10 9.27 0.95 2.98
N LEU A 11 9.46 0.65 1.69
CA LEU A 11 9.73 -0.72 1.24
C LEU A 11 11.06 -1.25 1.78
N ALA A 12 12.10 -0.42 1.81
CA ALA A 12 13.39 -0.78 2.39
C ALA A 12 13.29 -0.98 3.91
N GLU A 13 12.54 -0.12 4.59
CA GLU A 13 12.30 -0.21 6.03
C GLU A 13 11.52 -1.49 6.39
N ARG A 14 10.46 -1.81 5.65
CA ARG A 14 9.72 -3.07 5.78
C ARG A 14 10.64 -4.29 5.67
N ALA A 15 11.50 -4.31 4.65
CA ALA A 15 12.44 -5.42 4.45
C ALA A 15 13.46 -5.54 5.60
N ALA A 16 13.95 -4.41 6.10
CA ALA A 16 14.87 -4.37 7.23
C ALA A 16 14.22 -4.88 8.53
N LEU A 17 12.98 -4.45 8.82
CA LEU A 17 12.23 -4.89 9.99
C LEU A 17 11.92 -6.40 9.95
N GLN A 18 11.57 -6.92 8.77
CA GLN A 18 11.37 -8.36 8.57
C GLN A 18 12.66 -9.16 8.80
N ALA A 19 13.81 -8.64 8.34
CA ALA A 19 15.10 -9.27 8.58
C ALA A 19 15.49 -9.25 10.07
N MET A 20 15.23 -8.13 10.77
CA MET A 20 15.44 -8.03 12.21
C MET A 20 14.57 -9.03 12.96
N LEU A 21 13.28 -9.12 12.64
CA LEU A 21 12.37 -10.09 13.24
C LEU A 21 12.77 -11.55 12.98
N ALA A 22 13.37 -11.85 11.82
CA ALA A 22 13.89 -13.18 11.53
C ALA A 22 15.18 -13.50 12.30
N ALA A 23 15.97 -12.48 12.64
CA ALA A 23 17.21 -12.62 13.40
C ALA A 23 17.00 -12.59 14.92
N THR A 24 15.92 -11.98 15.40
CA THR A 24 15.60 -11.86 16.83
C THR A 24 14.93 -13.14 17.34
N PRO A 25 15.49 -13.84 18.36
CA PRO A 25 14.91 -15.03 18.96
C PRO A 25 13.52 -14.79 19.56
N GLU A 26 12.65 -15.81 19.56
CA GLU A 26 11.25 -15.69 20.01
C GLU A 26 11.12 -15.29 21.48
N GLU A 27 12.09 -15.67 22.31
CA GLU A 27 12.18 -15.31 23.73
C GLU A 27 12.45 -13.82 23.97
N ASP A 28 12.95 -13.09 22.98
CA ASP A 28 13.20 -11.65 23.07
C ASP A 28 11.93 -10.85 22.73
N VAL A 29 10.93 -11.02 23.59
CA VAL A 29 9.55 -10.56 23.37
C VAL A 29 9.47 -9.04 23.23
N ILE A 30 10.35 -8.30 23.91
CA ILE A 30 10.36 -6.83 23.92
C ILE A 30 10.84 -6.30 22.57
N ASP A 31 11.98 -6.79 22.09
CA ASP A 31 12.54 -6.34 20.81
C ASP A 31 11.67 -6.79 19.64
N ARG A 32 11.16 -8.03 19.68
CA ARG A 32 10.19 -8.53 18.69
C ARG A 32 8.91 -7.70 18.66
N GLY A 33 8.33 -7.41 19.83
CA GLY A 33 7.13 -6.58 19.92
C GLY A 33 7.36 -5.17 19.35
N SER A 34 8.53 -4.60 19.63
CA SER A 34 8.94 -3.29 19.10
C SER A 34 9.08 -3.30 17.58
N PHE A 35 9.70 -4.34 17.00
CA PHE A 35 9.83 -4.46 15.55
C PHE A 35 8.51 -4.77 14.86
N GLN A 36 7.63 -5.57 15.48
CA GLN A 36 6.29 -5.86 14.97
C GLN A 36 5.43 -4.59 14.93
N ALA A 37 5.40 -3.80 16.00
CA ALA A 37 4.62 -2.55 16.03
C ALA A 37 5.06 -1.59 14.92
N LYS A 38 6.38 -1.41 14.74
CA LYS A 38 6.92 -0.60 13.63
C LYS A 38 6.58 -1.17 12.25
N LEU A 39 6.63 -2.50 12.10
CA LEU A 39 6.28 -3.15 10.84
C LEU A 39 4.81 -2.90 10.48
N GLU A 40 3.90 -3.00 11.45
CA GLU A 40 2.48 -2.70 11.27
C GLU A 40 2.24 -1.23 10.85
N GLU A 41 2.94 -0.28 11.47
CA GLU A 41 2.89 1.14 11.09
C GLU A 41 3.34 1.35 9.63
N VAL A 42 4.48 0.78 9.24
CA VAL A 42 5.01 0.87 7.87
C VAL A 42 4.07 0.23 6.86
N GLU A 43 3.50 -0.93 7.18
CA GLU A 43 2.52 -1.59 6.32
C GLU A 43 1.23 -0.77 6.17
N CYS A 44 0.76 -0.13 7.23
CA CYS A 44 -0.38 0.80 7.18
C CYS A 44 -0.11 2.02 6.30
N MET A 45 1.11 2.59 6.33
CA MET A 45 1.47 3.68 5.43
C MET A 45 1.55 3.22 3.97
N LEU A 46 2.05 2.00 3.72
CA LEU A 46 2.11 1.43 2.37
C LEU A 46 0.73 1.14 1.78
N THR A 47 -0.24 0.66 2.57
CA THR A 47 -1.62 0.41 2.10
C THR A 47 -2.35 1.70 1.75
N GLN A 48 -2.16 2.78 2.52
CA GLN A 48 -2.71 4.09 2.20
C GLN A 48 -2.24 4.63 0.84
N VAL A 49 -1.03 4.27 0.39
CA VAL A 49 -0.55 4.62 -0.96
C VAL A 49 -1.30 3.83 -2.04
N VAL A 50 -1.59 2.55 -1.81
CA VAL A 50 -2.31 1.70 -2.77
C VAL A 50 -3.74 2.20 -2.98
N ASP A 51 -4.43 2.61 -1.91
CA ASP A 51 -5.80 3.12 -1.98
C ASP A 51 -5.89 4.45 -2.74
N VAL A 52 -4.88 5.33 -2.59
CA VAL A 52 -4.80 6.60 -3.34
C VAL A 52 -4.39 6.38 -4.80
N ARG A 53 -3.65 5.30 -5.09
CA ARG A 53 -3.16 4.95 -6.43
C ARG A 53 -4.02 3.91 -7.13
N ALA A 54 -5.23 3.62 -6.64
CA ALA A 54 -6.25 2.97 -7.45
C ALA A 54 -6.71 3.99 -8.51
N PRO A 55 -6.28 3.90 -9.80
CA PRO A 55 -7.08 4.53 -10.83
C PRO A 55 -8.47 3.89 -10.71
N ALA A 56 -9.53 4.67 -10.93
CA ALA A 56 -10.86 4.14 -11.12
C ALA A 56 -10.82 3.11 -12.27
N LYS A 57 -10.44 1.87 -11.96
CA LYS A 57 -10.62 0.73 -12.85
C LYS A 57 -12.08 0.40 -12.74
N THR A 58 -12.91 1.22 -13.38
CA THR A 58 -14.22 0.81 -13.84
C THR A 58 -13.95 -0.38 -14.76
N ARG A 59 -14.03 -1.58 -14.18
CA ARG A 59 -14.16 -2.81 -14.93
C ARG A 59 -15.50 -2.70 -15.64
N LEU A 60 -15.47 -2.26 -16.90
CA LEU A 60 -16.60 -2.35 -17.81
C LEU A 60 -16.86 -3.85 -18.05
N THR A 61 -17.64 -4.45 -17.17
CA THR A 61 -18.16 -5.80 -17.35
C THR A 61 -19.67 -5.73 -17.35
N SER A 62 -20.26 -5.56 -18.53
CA SER A 62 -21.49 -6.26 -18.92
C SER A 62 -21.89 -5.85 -20.32
N ARG A 63 -22.39 -6.83 -21.07
CA ARG A 63 -22.76 -6.76 -22.47
C ARG A 63 -23.96 -5.84 -22.67
N GLY A 64 -23.74 -4.53 -22.77
CA GLY A 64 -24.72 -3.53 -23.21
C GLY A 64 -23.96 -2.42 -23.92
N ARG A 65 -24.37 -2.08 -25.14
CA ARG A 65 -23.69 -1.09 -26.00
C ARG A 65 -23.45 0.23 -25.23
N PRO A 66 -22.26 0.84 -25.33
CA PRO A 66 -22.05 2.17 -24.78
C PRO A 66 -22.86 3.18 -25.61
N VAL A 67 -23.85 3.82 -24.98
CA VAL A 67 -24.43 5.06 -25.52
C VAL A 67 -23.55 6.22 -25.04
N VAL A 68 -22.73 6.73 -25.94
CA VAL A 68 -22.05 8.02 -25.75
C VAL A 68 -23.15 9.08 -25.73
N GLY A 69 -23.44 9.64 -24.56
CA GLY A 69 -24.25 10.84 -24.47
C GLY A 69 -23.45 12.01 -25.04
N THR A 70 -23.61 12.28 -26.33
CA THR A 70 -23.32 13.59 -26.91
C THR A 70 -24.26 14.59 -26.26
N LYS A 71 -23.73 15.44 -25.38
CA LYS A 71 -24.34 16.75 -25.14
C LYS A 71 -23.78 17.64 -26.23
N GLU A 72 -24.67 17.97 -27.14
CA GLU A 72 -24.51 18.76 -28.35
C GLU A 72 -23.98 20.16 -28.01
N GLY A 73 -23.30 20.78 -28.97
CA GLY A 73 -22.98 22.19 -28.88
C GLY A 73 -24.24 23.05 -28.99
N GLU A 74 -24.26 24.13 -28.24
CA GLU A 74 -24.57 25.48 -28.73
C GLU A 74 -23.85 26.49 -27.83
#